data_AF-A0A1Z1W2J4-F1
#
_entry.id   AF-A0A1Z1W2J4-F1
#
_cell.length_a   1.000
_cell.length_b   1.000
_cell.length_c   1.000
_cell.angle_alpha   90.00
_cell.angle_beta   90.00
_cell.angle_gamma   90.00
#
_symmetry.space_group_name_H-M   'P 1'
#
loop_
_entity.id
_entity.type
_entity.pdbx_description
1 polymer ?
#
loop_
_entity_poly.entity_id
_entity_poly.type
_entity_poly.pdbx_seq_one_letter_code
_entity_poly.pdbx_strand_id
1 'polypeptide(L)'
;MFWAPPTVTEHGPVLALDDVIGTKVRALADRGAVRDLIDVHAASQHHSTADLETLGRRHTRTEFSLHNLRDRLTGAEWWGDEDFTAYGLDPEQVTTLHTWALPSINDLDTRLHTDEATDYN
;
A
#
# COMPACT_ATOMS: atom_id res chain seq x y z
N MET A 1 14.02 8.54 -2.39
CA MET A 1 14.89 8.73 -3.59
C MET A 1 14.20 8.02 -4.74
N PHE A 2 14.38 8.41 -6.02
CA PHE A 2 13.88 7.62 -7.15
C PHE A 2 14.94 6.60 -7.54
N TRP A 3 14.53 5.35 -7.74
CA TRP A 3 15.43 4.20 -7.84
C TRP A 3 15.65 3.74 -9.27
N ALA A 4 14.73 4.06 -10.18
CA ALA A 4 14.85 3.76 -11.60
C ALA A 4 14.99 5.05 -12.43
N PRO A 5 15.58 4.97 -13.64
CA PRO A 5 15.55 6.10 -14.57
C PRO A 5 14.10 6.45 -14.94
N PRO A 6 13.81 7.71 -15.26
CA PRO A 6 12.47 8.12 -15.67
C PRO A 6 12.04 7.36 -16.94
N THR A 7 10.76 7.00 -17.02
CA THR A 7 10.15 6.43 -18.22
C THR A 7 9.77 7.56 -19.16
N VAL A 8 10.15 7.47 -20.44
CA VAL A 8 9.81 8.49 -21.43
C VAL A 8 8.44 8.19 -22.04
N THR A 9 7.57 9.18 -22.07
CA THR A 9 6.24 9.12 -22.70
C THR A 9 6.09 10.20 -23.77
N GLU A 10 4.98 10.18 -24.52
CA GLU A 10 4.64 11.25 -25.48
C GLU A 10 4.50 12.64 -24.84
N HIS A 11 4.23 12.69 -23.52
CA HIS A 11 4.12 13.91 -22.74
C HIS A 11 5.41 14.30 -21.99
N GLY A 12 6.51 13.55 -22.20
CA GLY A 12 7.80 13.76 -21.56
C GLY A 12 8.16 12.69 -20.52
N PRO A 13 9.25 12.90 -19.75
CA PRO A 13 9.71 11.95 -18.75
C PRO A 13 8.78 11.92 -17.53
N VAL A 14 8.37 10.72 -17.13
CA VAL A 14 7.58 10.44 -15.92
C VAL A 14 8.34 9.49 -14.99
N LEU A 15 7.87 9.35 -13.75
CA LEU A 15 8.42 8.36 -12.83
C LEU A 15 8.27 6.95 -13.40
N ALA A 16 9.28 6.11 -13.17
CA ALA A 16 9.15 4.68 -13.43
C ALA A 16 7.99 4.10 -12.61
N LEU A 17 7.31 3.08 -13.14
CA LEU A 17 6.12 2.50 -12.51
C LEU A 17 6.39 2.07 -11.06
N ASP A 18 7.50 1.36 -10.81
CA ASP A 18 7.87 0.90 -9.47
C ASP A 18 8.14 2.07 -8.51
N ASP A 19 8.67 3.20 -8.99
CA ASP A 19 8.85 4.40 -8.18
C ASP A 19 7.48 5.03 -7.85
N VAL A 20 6.53 5.04 -8.78
CA VAL A 20 5.15 5.49 -8.51
C VAL A 20 4.52 4.60 -7.45
N ILE A 21 4.55 3.27 -7.63
CA ILE A 21 4.00 2.29 -6.69
C ILE A 21 4.62 2.48 -5.30
N GLY A 22 5.94 2.57 -5.20
CA GLY A 22 6.63 2.79 -3.92
C GLY A 22 6.20 4.07 -3.22
N THR A 23 5.97 5.16 -3.96
CA THR A 23 5.45 6.40 -3.35
C THR A 23 4.02 6.25 -2.82
N LYS A 24 3.19 5.41 -3.46
CA LYS A 24 1.82 5.11 -3.03
C LYS A 24 1.79 4.18 -1.83
N VAL A 25 2.60 3.13 -1.80
CA VAL A 25 2.73 2.24 -0.62
C VAL A 25 3.22 3.03 0.60
N ARG A 26 4.23 3.89 0.42
CA ARG A 26 4.68 4.81 1.48
C ARG A 26 3.54 5.71 1.97
N ALA A 27 2.79 6.30 1.03
CA ALA A 27 1.67 7.16 1.36
C ALA A 27 0.54 6.43 2.11
N LEU A 28 0.25 5.18 1.73
CA LEU A 28 -0.70 4.33 2.41
C LEU A 28 -0.29 4.14 3.88
N ALA A 29 0.96 3.72 4.14
CA ALA A 29 1.44 3.54 5.51
C ALA A 29 1.47 4.85 6.33
N ASP A 30 1.77 5.98 5.70
CA ASP A 30 1.90 7.29 6.37
C ASP A 30 0.54 7.90 6.73
N ARG A 31 -0.30 8.15 5.72
CA ARG A 31 -1.59 8.86 5.89
C ARG A 31 -2.84 7.99 5.71
N GLY A 32 -2.74 6.88 4.98
CA GLY A 32 -3.86 5.95 4.72
C GLY A 32 -5.10 6.57 4.06
N ALA A 33 -4.94 7.35 2.98
CA ALA A 33 -6.09 7.87 2.24
C ALA A 33 -6.66 6.81 1.27
N VAL A 34 -7.96 6.86 0.98
CA VAL A 34 -8.66 5.91 0.07
C VAL A 34 -7.93 5.71 -1.26
N ARG A 35 -7.50 6.79 -1.91
CA ARG A 35 -6.74 6.68 -3.18
C ARG A 35 -5.45 5.87 -3.06
N ASP A 36 -4.77 5.93 -1.92
CA ASP A 36 -3.52 5.19 -1.72
C ASP A 36 -3.81 3.71 -1.57
N LEU A 37 -4.92 3.37 -0.91
CA LEU A 37 -5.38 1.99 -0.82
C LEU A 37 -5.80 1.44 -2.18
N ILE A 38 -6.54 2.21 -2.97
CA ILE A 38 -6.93 1.86 -4.35
C ILE A 38 -5.70 1.62 -5.22
N ASP A 39 -4.74 2.55 -5.20
CA ASP A 39 -3.52 2.46 -6.00
C ASP A 39 -2.66 1.24 -5.61
N VAL A 40 -2.57 0.93 -4.30
CA VAL A 40 -1.82 -0.25 -3.82
C VAL A 40 -2.55 -1.55 -4.14
N HIS A 41 -3.88 -1.59 -4.02
CA HIS A 41 -4.68 -2.73 -4.47
C HIS A 41 -4.48 -2.99 -5.97
N ALA A 42 -4.51 -1.95 -6.81
CA ALA A 42 -4.24 -2.09 -8.23
C ALA A 42 -2.82 -2.62 -8.50
N ALA A 43 -1.81 -2.09 -7.80
CA ALA A 43 -0.43 -2.57 -7.93
C ALA A 43 -0.25 -4.04 -7.49
N SER A 44 -1.06 -4.52 -6.54
CA SER A 44 -0.99 -5.90 -6.05
C SER A 44 -1.33 -6.97 -7.09
N GLN A 45 -1.96 -6.57 -8.21
CA GLN A 45 -2.24 -7.45 -9.34
C GLN A 45 -0.96 -7.84 -10.11
N HIS A 46 0.13 -7.09 -9.91
CA HIS A 46 1.40 -7.28 -10.62
C HIS A 46 2.59 -7.47 -9.68
N HIS A 47 2.44 -7.11 -8.40
CA HIS A 47 3.51 -7.16 -7.40
C HIS A 47 3.03 -7.93 -6.17
N SER A 48 3.91 -8.78 -5.61
CA SER A 48 3.59 -9.44 -4.35
C SER A 48 3.54 -8.43 -3.19
N THR A 49 2.90 -8.80 -2.07
CA THR A 49 2.89 -7.96 -0.85
C THR A 49 4.31 -7.60 -0.39
N ALA A 50 5.25 -8.56 -0.46
CA ALA A 50 6.64 -8.33 -0.10
C ALA A 50 7.36 -7.34 -1.05
N ASP A 51 7.03 -7.37 -2.35
CA ASP A 51 7.54 -6.40 -3.32
C ASP A 51 7.00 -5.00 -3.01
N LEU A 52 5.70 -4.88 -2.71
CA LEU A 52 5.06 -3.61 -2.36
C LEU A 52 5.70 -3.00 -1.11
N GLU A 53 5.92 -3.77 -0.04
CA GLU A 53 6.64 -3.30 1.16
C GLU A 53 8.06 -2.83 0.82
N THR A 54 8.78 -3.58 -0.01
CA THR A 54 10.14 -3.25 -0.44
C THR A 54 10.17 -1.94 -1.23
N LEU A 55 9.22 -1.75 -2.14
CA LEU A 55 9.06 -0.51 -2.88
C LEU A 55 8.72 0.63 -1.92
N GLY A 56 7.78 0.46 -0.99
CA GLY A 56 7.44 1.47 0.03
C GLY A 56 8.66 1.93 0.85
N ARG A 57 9.47 0.97 1.32
CA ARG A 57 10.71 1.22 2.08
C ARG A 57 11.72 2.11 1.34
N ARG A 58 11.83 2.00 0.01
CA ARG A 58 12.78 2.80 -0.78
C ARG A 58 12.43 4.29 -0.86
N HIS A 59 11.16 4.64 -0.63
CA HIS A 59 10.65 6.01 -0.82
C HIS A 59 10.45 6.79 0.48
N THR A 60 10.65 6.17 1.64
CA THR A 60 10.65 6.90 2.92
C THR A 60 12.02 7.50 3.23
N ARG A 61 12.02 8.66 3.92
CA ARG A 61 13.26 9.25 4.48
C ARG A 61 13.53 8.76 5.91
N THR A 62 12.48 8.30 6.58
CA THR A 62 12.48 7.70 7.91
C THR A 62 12.19 6.21 7.77
N GLU A 63 11.95 5.50 8.88
CA GLU A 63 11.52 4.11 8.82
C GLU A 63 10.15 3.95 8.13
N PHE A 64 9.97 2.84 7.41
CA PHE A 64 8.68 2.40 6.89
C PHE A 64 8.05 1.45 7.91
N SER A 65 7.06 1.94 8.65
CA SER A 65 6.41 1.19 9.73
C SER A 65 5.40 0.16 9.19
N LEU A 66 5.69 -1.13 9.44
CA LEU A 66 4.75 -2.21 9.16
C LEU A 66 3.52 -2.17 10.08
N HIS A 67 3.68 -1.70 11.31
CA HIS A 67 2.56 -1.41 12.22
C HIS A 67 1.60 -0.40 11.61
N ASN A 68 2.13 0.72 11.10
CA ASN A 68 1.28 1.73 10.47
C ASN A 68 0.61 1.16 9.22
N LEU A 69 1.34 0.44 8.36
CA LEU A 69 0.74 -0.18 7.18
C LEU A 69 -0.44 -1.10 7.56
N ARG A 70 -0.24 -1.97 8.56
CA ARG A 70 -1.28 -2.85 9.10
C ARG A 70 -2.48 -2.05 9.61
N ASP A 71 -2.25 -1.05 10.45
CA ASP A 71 -3.33 -0.22 11.00
C ASP A 71 -4.12 0.53 9.93
N ARG A 72 -3.44 0.99 8.86
CA ARG A 72 -4.11 1.64 7.73
C ARG A 72 -4.92 0.68 6.88
N LEU A 73 -4.46 -0.55 6.70
CA LEU A 73 -5.22 -1.61 6.01
C LEU A 73 -6.44 -2.04 6.82
N THR A 74 -6.29 -2.26 8.14
CA THR A 74 -7.43 -2.54 9.04
C THR A 74 -8.40 -1.37 9.07
N GLY A 75 -7.89 -0.15 9.16
CA GLY A 75 -8.67 1.07 9.17
C GLY A 75 -9.50 1.31 7.90
N ALA A 76 -9.20 0.62 6.79
CA ALA A 76 -9.91 0.77 5.53
C ALA A 76 -11.40 0.42 5.64
N GLU A 77 -11.76 -0.54 6.49
CA GLU A 77 -13.15 -1.00 6.67
C GLU A 77 -14.10 0.07 7.23
N TRP A 78 -13.55 1.15 7.80
CA TRP A 78 -14.32 2.24 8.42
C TRP A 78 -14.69 3.35 7.44
N TRP A 79 -14.16 3.34 6.22
CA TRP A 79 -14.54 4.28 5.18
C TRP A 79 -15.91 3.92 4.59
N GLY A 80 -16.69 4.92 4.22
CA GLY A 80 -17.98 4.70 3.58
C GLY A 80 -17.81 4.31 2.11
N ASP A 81 -18.78 3.60 1.55
CA ASP A 81 -18.81 3.29 0.10
C ASP A 81 -18.76 4.58 -0.74
N GLU A 82 -19.31 5.70 -0.23
CA GLU A 82 -19.26 7.02 -0.85
C GLU A 82 -17.82 7.51 -1.08
N ASP A 83 -16.88 7.17 -0.19
CA ASP A 83 -15.49 7.60 -0.30
C ASP A 83 -14.78 6.89 -1.44
N PHE A 84 -15.15 5.64 -1.73
CA PHE A 84 -14.62 4.86 -2.86
C PHE A 84 -15.31 5.20 -4.18
N THR A 85 -16.63 5.39 -4.17
CA THR A 85 -17.40 5.78 -5.35
C THR A 85 -17.01 7.18 -5.87
N ALA A 86 -16.51 8.06 -4.99
CA ALA A 86 -15.89 9.33 -5.39
C ALA A 86 -14.66 9.15 -6.30
N TYR A 87 -14.01 7.97 -6.27
CA TYR A 87 -12.94 7.56 -7.17
C TYR A 87 -13.42 6.65 -8.31
N GLY A 88 -14.73 6.46 -8.45
CA GLY A 88 -15.35 5.70 -9.53
C GLY A 88 -15.42 4.18 -9.31
N LEU A 89 -15.16 3.70 -8.09
CA LEU A 89 -15.34 2.29 -7.77
C LEU A 89 -16.83 1.96 -7.62
N ASP A 90 -17.25 0.82 -8.16
CA ASP A 90 -18.56 0.24 -7.87
C ASP A 90 -18.52 -0.64 -6.59
N PRO A 91 -19.68 -1.04 -6.02
CA PRO A 91 -19.72 -1.83 -4.78
C PRO A 91 -19.02 -3.19 -4.87
N GLU A 92 -18.96 -3.82 -6.04
CA GLU A 92 -18.27 -5.10 -6.24
C GLU A 92 -16.74 -4.89 -6.18
N GLN A 93 -16.24 -3.81 -6.77
CA GLN A 93 -14.84 -3.40 -6.68
C GLN A 93 -14.43 -3.03 -5.25
N VAL A 94 -15.30 -2.35 -4.49
CA VAL A 94 -15.07 -2.06 -3.06
C VAL A 94 -14.98 -3.36 -2.25
N THR A 95 -15.91 -4.28 -2.47
CA THR A 95 -15.90 -5.60 -1.81
C THR A 95 -14.62 -6.38 -2.15
N THR A 96 -14.20 -6.35 -3.41
CA THR A 96 -12.96 -6.99 -3.88
C THR A 96 -11.75 -6.39 -3.19
N LEU A 97 -11.69 -5.06 -3.08
CA LEU A 97 -10.61 -4.35 -2.40
C LEU A 97 -10.53 -4.73 -0.92
N HIS A 98 -11.65 -4.78 -0.20
CA HIS A 98 -11.65 -5.18 1.21
C HIS A 98 -11.21 -6.64 1.38
N THR A 99 -11.71 -7.52 0.52
CA THR A 99 -11.34 -8.95 0.54
C THR A 99 -9.85 -9.15 0.29
N TRP A 100 -9.27 -8.37 -0.62
CA TRP A 100 -7.83 -8.39 -0.90
C TRP A 100 -6.97 -7.95 0.29
N ALA A 101 -7.44 -7.00 1.11
CA ALA A 101 -6.65 -6.49 2.23
C ALA A 101 -6.50 -7.51 3.37
N LEU A 102 -7.49 -8.39 3.58
CA LEU A 102 -7.55 -9.29 4.74
C LEU A 102 -6.33 -10.23 4.88
N PRO A 103 -5.86 -10.95 3.83
CA PRO A 103 -4.68 -11.80 3.96
C PRO A 103 -3.41 -11.03 4.33
N SER A 104 -3.25 -9.81 3.79
CA SER A 104 -2.11 -8.95 4.12
C SER A 104 -2.15 -8.47 5.57
N ILE A 105 -3.34 -8.14 6.10
CA ILE A 105 -3.51 -7.78 7.52
C ILE A 105 -3.11 -8.96 8.41
N ASN A 106 -3.59 -10.17 8.11
CA ASN A 106 -3.29 -11.38 8.89
C ASN A 106 -1.80 -11.75 8.86
N ASP A 107 -1.14 -11.61 7.70
CA ASP A 107 0.30 -11.82 7.56
C ASP A 107 1.09 -10.81 8.42
N LEU A 108 0.73 -9.53 8.33
CA LEU A 108 1.35 -8.48 9.12
C LEU A 108 1.14 -8.70 10.62
N ASP A 109 -0.07 -9.06 11.06
CA ASP A 109 -0.35 -9.41 12.45
C ASP A 109 0.56 -10.53 12.93
N THR A 110 0.70 -11.61 12.15
CA THR A 110 1.54 -12.76 12.51
C THR A 110 3.01 -12.37 12.65
N ARG A 111 3.53 -11.60 11.69
CA ARG A 111 4.93 -11.15 11.66
C ARG A 111 5.24 -10.19 12.80
N LEU A 112 4.34 -9.24 13.07
CA LEU A 112 4.52 -8.24 14.13
C LEU A 112 4.48 -8.88 15.52
N HIS A 113 3.55 -9.82 15.78
CA HIS A 113 3.54 -10.57 17.05
C HIS A 113 4.82 -11.39 17.25
N THR A 114 5.40 -11.93 16.18
CA THR A 114 6.65 -12.72 16.25
C THR A 114 7.86 -11.84 16.57
N ASP A 115 7.90 -10.62 16.01
CA ASP A 115 8.96 -9.64 16.23
C ASP A 115 8.97 -9.18 17.70
N GLU A 116 7.81 -8.82 18.25
CA GLU A 116 7.66 -8.42 19.66
C GLU A 116 8.07 -9.54 20.64
N ALA A 117 7.78 -10.80 20.32
CA ALA A 117 8.20 -11.94 21.14
C ALA A 117 9.72 -12.19 21.09
N THR A 118 10.38 -11.78 20.01
CA THR A 118 11.83 -11.91 19.83
C THR A 118 12.59 -10.81 20.59
N ASP A 119 12.03 -9.59 20.64
CA ASP A 119 12.60 -8.46 21.40
C ASP A 119 12.58 -8.68 22.93
N TYR A 120 11.76 -9.62 23.42
CA TYR A 120 11.61 -9.92 24.84
C TYR A 120 12.50 -11.10 25.34
N ASN A 121 13.39 -11.62 24.49
CA ASN A 121 14.21 -12.82 24.76
C ASN A 121 15.72 -12.54 24.61
#